data_AF-A0A158KBV1-F1
#
_entry.id   AF-A0A158KBV1-F1
#
_cell.length_a   1.000
_cell.length_b   1.000
_cell.length_c   1.000
_cell.angle_alpha   90.00
_cell.angle_beta   90.00
_cell.angle_gamma   90.00
#
_symmetry.space_group_name_H-M   'P 1'
#
loop_
_entity.id
_entity.type
_entity.pdbx_description
1 polymer ?
#
loop_
_entity_poly.entity_id
_entity_poly.type
_entity_poly.pdbx_seq_one_letter_code
_entity_poly.pdbx_strand_id
1 'polypeptide(L)'
;MIAMPPTAITVAELPVEPDALQAFALEQNRLACVLWEQLEALQHQIAQANRARFGVSSERLAGQAELFDAATELPIPPEPAQVPVAGHARKGRPALPKDLPRERVEYDLKDEQKAAFDSLERIGEERSETLHYEPSRLTVIEHIRFKYAAKKDGESPS
;
A
#
# COMPACT_ATOMS: atom_id res chain seq x y z
N MET A 1 2.65 29.41 -12.33
CA MET A 1 2.16 29.56 -13.72
C MET A 1 1.15 28.45 -13.97
N ILE A 2 -0.12 28.81 -14.16
CA ILE A 2 -1.19 27.82 -14.40
C ILE A 2 -1.03 27.36 -15.85
N ALA A 3 -0.54 26.14 -16.05
CA ALA A 3 -0.52 25.53 -17.37
C ALA A 3 -1.98 25.30 -17.79
N MET A 4 -2.43 25.97 -18.86
CA MET A 4 -3.65 25.57 -19.53
C MET A 4 -3.51 24.10 -19.95
N PRO A 5 -4.52 23.25 -19.73
CA PRO A 5 -4.50 21.90 -20.28
C PRO A 5 -4.36 21.98 -21.80
N PRO A 6 -3.68 21.01 -22.44
CA PRO A 6 -3.62 20.96 -23.89
C PRO A 6 -5.05 20.95 -24.44
N THR A 7 -5.36 21.92 -25.30
CA THR A 7 -6.66 21.97 -25.99
C THR A 7 -6.81 20.69 -26.80
N ALA A 8 -7.89 19.95 -26.56
CA ALA A 8 -8.17 18.74 -27.32
C ALA A 8 -8.51 19.11 -28.76
N ILE A 9 -7.74 18.58 -29.71
CA ILE A 9 -8.00 18.77 -31.15
C ILE A 9 -9.33 18.10 -31.50
N THR A 10 -10.19 18.83 -32.20
CA THR A 10 -11.49 18.31 -32.63
C THR A 10 -11.50 17.96 -34.12
N VAL A 11 -12.45 17.11 -34.55
CA VAL A 11 -12.60 16.68 -35.96
C VAL A 11 -12.77 17.87 -36.92
N ALA A 12 -13.34 18.98 -36.43
CA ALA A 12 -13.55 20.20 -37.23
C ALA A 12 -12.24 20.97 -37.52
N GLU A 13 -11.16 20.70 -36.79
CA GLU A 13 -9.87 21.40 -36.91
C GLU A 13 -8.85 20.61 -37.76
N LEU A 14 -9.24 19.42 -38.24
CA LEU A 14 -8.38 18.55 -39.02
C LEU A 14 -8.32 19.00 -40.49
N PRO A 15 -7.13 18.96 -41.13
CA PRO A 15 -7.02 19.23 -42.55
C PRO A 15 -7.84 18.23 -43.38
N VAL A 16 -8.55 18.73 -44.40
CA VAL A 16 -9.38 17.91 -45.30
C VAL A 16 -8.56 17.29 -46.43
N GLU A 17 -7.45 17.94 -46.80
CA GLU A 17 -6.53 17.44 -47.83
C GLU A 17 -5.68 16.28 -47.30
N PRO A 18 -5.53 15.18 -48.06
CA PRO A 18 -4.86 13.96 -47.57
C PRO A 18 -3.39 14.19 -47.22
N ASP A 19 -2.67 15.00 -47.99
CA ASP A 19 -1.25 15.30 -47.75
C ASP A 19 -1.07 16.17 -46.48
N ALA A 20 -1.97 17.15 -46.29
CA ALA A 20 -1.96 17.99 -45.10
C ALA A 20 -2.31 17.18 -43.83
N LEU A 21 -3.22 16.22 -43.96
CA LEU A 21 -3.58 15.30 -42.87
C LEU A 21 -2.41 14.37 -42.49
N GLN A 22 -1.69 13.84 -43.48
CA GLN A 22 -0.49 13.02 -43.24
C GLN A 22 0.61 13.81 -42.53
N ALA A 23 0.88 15.04 -42.99
CA ALA A 23 1.85 15.93 -42.34
C ALA A 23 1.47 16.24 -40.89
N PHE A 24 0.18 16.52 -40.65
CA PHE A 24 -0.34 16.75 -39.30
C PHE A 24 -0.17 15.51 -38.42
N ALA A 25 -0.53 14.31 -38.91
CA ALA A 25 -0.41 13.07 -38.16
C ALA A 25 1.06 12.74 -37.79
N LEU A 26 2.00 12.97 -38.70
CA LEU A 26 3.43 12.80 -38.44
C LEU A 26 3.93 13.77 -37.36
N GLU A 27 3.49 15.03 -37.40
CA GLU A 27 3.86 16.00 -36.36
C GLU A 27 3.26 15.63 -35.00
N GLN A 28 2.00 15.19 -34.95
CA GLN A 28 1.39 14.71 -33.71
C GLN A 28 2.13 13.48 -33.15
N ASN A 29 2.54 12.55 -34.01
CA ASN A 29 3.32 11.38 -33.58
C ASN A 29 4.69 11.81 -33.00
N ARG A 30 5.38 12.74 -33.67
CA ARG A 30 6.64 13.31 -33.19
C ARG A 30 6.46 13.94 -31.81
N LEU A 31 5.43 14.77 -31.62
CA LEU A 31 5.14 15.40 -30.32
C LEU A 31 4.81 14.37 -29.25
N ALA A 32 4.03 13.34 -29.59
CA ALA A 32 3.70 12.26 -28.66
C ALA A 32 4.95 11.52 -28.18
N CYS A 33 5.90 11.22 -29.08
CA CYS A 33 7.18 10.60 -28.72
C CYS A 33 7.98 11.48 -27.76
N VAL A 34 8.12 12.78 -28.06
CA VAL A 34 8.86 13.72 -27.20
C VAL A 34 8.23 13.84 -25.81
N LEU A 35 6.91 13.94 -25.73
CA LEU A 35 6.21 14.00 -24.45
C LEU A 35 6.36 12.72 -23.65
N TRP A 36 6.37 11.56 -24.34
CA TRP A 36 6.55 10.27 -23.69
C TRP A 36 7.95 10.12 -23.09
N GLU A 37 8.99 10.52 -23.82
CA GLU A 37 10.37 10.54 -23.32
C GLU A 37 10.53 11.47 -22.10
N GLN A 38 9.89 12.65 -22.11
CA GLN A 38 9.90 13.56 -20.97
C GLN A 38 9.21 12.97 -19.75
N LEU A 39 8.08 12.28 -19.97
CA LEU A 39 7.33 11.64 -18.90
C LEU A 39 8.16 10.52 -18.26
N GLU A 40 8.82 9.69 -19.07
CA GLU A 40 9.72 8.64 -18.59
C GLU A 40 10.90 9.23 -17.78
N ALA A 41 11.51 10.30 -18.28
CA ALA A 41 12.60 10.99 -17.57
C ALA A 41 12.14 11.54 -16.22
N LEU A 42 10.96 12.17 -16.16
CA LEU A 42 10.40 12.70 -14.92
C LEU A 42 10.04 11.58 -13.92
N GLN A 43 9.44 10.50 -14.40
CA GLN A 43 9.16 9.33 -13.56
C GLN A 43 10.44 8.75 -12.97
N HIS A 44 11.51 8.64 -13.77
CA HIS A 44 12.80 8.17 -13.30
C HIS A 44 13.39 9.09 -12.23
N GLN A 45 13.35 10.41 -12.42
CA GLN A 45 13.80 11.39 -11.42
C GLN A 45 13.01 11.29 -10.12
N ILE A 46 11.69 11.14 -10.18
CA ILE A 46 10.84 10.97 -9.00
C ILE A 46 11.21 9.67 -8.28
N ALA A 47 11.39 8.56 -9.00
CA ALA A 47 11.80 7.29 -8.42
C ALA A 47 13.16 7.40 -7.70
N GLN A 48 14.14 8.06 -8.33
CA GLN A 48 15.44 8.34 -7.71
C GLN A 48 15.32 9.21 -6.46
N ALA A 49 14.55 10.31 -6.53
CA ALA A 49 14.35 11.22 -5.41
C ALA A 49 13.64 10.52 -4.23
N ASN A 50 12.64 9.68 -4.52
CA ASN A 50 11.96 8.87 -3.52
C ASN A 50 12.90 7.84 -2.89
N ARG A 51 13.74 7.17 -3.69
CA ARG A 51 14.76 6.25 -3.18
C ARG A 51 15.81 6.97 -2.33
N ALA A 52 16.23 8.18 -2.71
CA ALA A 52 17.19 8.97 -1.94
C ALA A 52 16.59 9.44 -0.60
N ARG A 53 15.33 9.89 -0.60
CA ARG A 53 14.65 10.40 0.60
C ARG A 53 14.19 9.31 1.54
N PHE A 54 13.64 8.23 1.01
CA PHE A 54 12.98 7.18 1.79
C PHE A 54 13.75 5.85 1.81
N GLY A 55 14.56 5.55 0.79
CA GLY A 55 15.39 4.34 0.75
C GLY A 55 16.59 4.35 1.70
N VAL A 56 17.06 5.52 2.13
CA VAL A 56 18.04 5.63 3.24
C VAL A 56 17.35 5.33 4.59
N SER A 57 16.06 5.65 4.71
CA SER A 57 15.31 5.48 5.98
C SER A 57 14.80 4.07 6.25
N SER A 58 14.71 3.19 5.23
CA SER A 58 14.10 1.86 5.41
C SER A 58 15.08 0.77 5.86
N GLU A 59 16.40 0.92 5.65
CA GLU A 59 17.36 -0.17 5.99
C GLU A 59 18.71 0.30 6.57
N ARG A 60 19.05 1.59 6.53
CA ARG A 60 20.36 2.07 7.00
C ARG A 60 20.24 3.10 8.10
N LEU A 61 20.36 2.64 9.33
CA LEU A 61 21.01 3.46 10.35
C LEU A 61 22.45 3.69 9.86
N ALA A 62 22.84 4.94 9.62
CA ALA A 62 24.23 5.27 9.28
C ALA A 62 25.16 4.68 10.39
N GLY A 63 26.16 3.90 10.00
CA GLY A 63 27.07 3.20 10.91
C GLY A 63 26.77 1.71 11.18
N GLN A 64 25.73 1.11 10.56
CA GLN A 64 25.41 -0.31 10.82
C GLN A 64 26.53 -1.29 10.39
N ALA A 65 27.29 -0.97 9.33
CA ALA A 65 28.43 -1.80 8.93
C ALA A 65 29.60 -1.72 9.93
N GLU A 66 29.79 -0.55 10.56
CA GLU A 66 30.83 -0.32 11.57
C GLU A 66 30.47 -0.96 12.94
N LEU A 67 29.18 -1.27 13.19
CA LEU A 67 28.74 -2.00 14.39
C LEU A 67 29.30 -3.43 14.48
N PHE A 68 29.66 -4.04 13.35
CA PHE A 68 30.10 -5.45 13.31
C PHE A 68 31.60 -5.62 13.05
N ASP A 69 32.31 -4.56 12.63
CA ASP A 69 33.74 -4.63 12.28
C ASP A 69 34.66 -4.20 13.44
N ALA A 70 34.10 -3.55 14.47
CA ALA A 70 34.83 -3.27 15.70
C ALA A 70 34.86 -4.52 16.58
N ALA A 71 36.02 -5.18 16.70
CA ALA A 71 36.32 -6.08 17.80
C ALA A 71 36.31 -5.28 19.11
N THR A 72 35.11 -5.00 19.61
CA THR A 72 34.90 -4.35 20.90
C THR A 72 35.19 -5.40 21.96
N GLU A 73 36.27 -5.26 22.71
CA GLU A 73 36.37 -5.90 24.02
C GLU A 73 35.23 -5.34 24.86
N LEU A 74 34.13 -6.09 24.92
CA LEU A 74 32.99 -5.74 25.77
C LEU A 74 33.51 -5.82 27.21
N PRO A 75 33.59 -4.70 27.95
CA PRO A 75 33.85 -4.80 29.38
C PRO A 75 32.73 -5.64 29.97
N ILE A 76 33.10 -6.71 30.67
CA ILE A 76 32.14 -7.55 31.40
C ILE A 76 31.38 -6.59 32.33
N PRO A 77 30.06 -6.40 32.12
CA PRO A 77 29.31 -5.47 32.95
C PRO A 77 29.37 -6.00 34.39
N PRO A 78 29.63 -5.14 35.39
CA PRO A 78 29.47 -5.56 36.78
C PRO A 78 28.03 -6.04 36.96
N GLU A 79 27.84 -7.05 37.83
CA GLU A 79 26.51 -7.61 38.12
C GLU A 79 25.49 -6.47 38.30
N PRO A 80 24.38 -6.47 37.56
CA PRO A 80 23.45 -5.36 37.59
C PRO A 80 22.86 -5.26 38.99
N ALA A 81 23.13 -4.15 39.67
CA ALA A 81 22.38 -3.80 40.87
C ALA A 81 20.91 -3.75 40.48
N GLN A 82 20.08 -4.57 41.14
CA GLN A 82 18.64 -4.62 40.89
C GLN A 82 18.02 -3.30 41.33
N VAL A 83 17.95 -2.34 40.41
CA VAL A 83 17.19 -1.11 40.61
C VAL A 83 15.72 -1.45 40.32
N PRO A 84 14.80 -1.28 41.28
CA PRO A 84 13.39 -1.52 41.02
C PRO A 84 12.87 -0.47 40.04
N VAL A 85 12.70 -0.87 38.78
CA VAL A 85 12.09 -0.03 37.75
C VAL A 85 10.57 -0.12 37.90
N ALA A 86 9.92 0.99 38.22
CA ALA A 86 8.47 1.06 38.22
C ALA A 86 7.94 0.77 36.80
N GLY A 87 7.05 -0.22 36.66
CA GLY A 87 6.50 -0.62 35.37
C GLY A 87 5.80 0.54 34.68
N HIS A 88 6.19 0.84 33.44
CA HIS A 88 5.48 1.80 32.61
C HIS A 88 4.26 1.14 31.97
N ALA A 89 3.08 1.72 32.16
CA ALA A 89 1.88 1.28 31.47
C ALA A 89 1.97 1.66 29.99
N ARG A 90 2.13 0.66 29.11
CA ARG A 90 2.04 0.86 27.66
C ARG A 90 0.62 1.28 27.32
N LYS A 91 0.41 2.57 27.01
CA LYS A 91 -0.82 3.02 26.38
C LYS A 91 -0.83 2.46 24.95
N GLY A 92 -1.71 1.49 24.69
CA GLY A 92 -1.97 0.98 23.34
C GLY A 92 -2.43 2.10 22.41
N ARG A 93 -2.45 1.83 21.10
CA ARG A 93 -2.94 2.79 20.11
C ARG A 93 -4.36 3.25 20.49
N PRO A 94 -4.64 4.56 20.49
CA PRO A 94 -6.00 5.04 20.74
C PRO A 94 -6.93 4.48 19.66
N ALA A 95 -8.13 4.06 20.08
CA ALA A 95 -9.16 3.60 19.16
C ALA A 95 -9.54 4.72 18.17
N LEU A 96 -10.00 4.33 16.98
CA LEU A 96 -10.45 5.29 15.98
C LEU A 96 -11.63 6.12 16.51
N PRO A 97 -11.71 7.42 16.18
CA PRO A 97 -12.80 8.28 16.63
C PRO A 97 -14.17 7.71 16.27
N LYS A 98 -15.13 7.77 17.21
CA LYS A 98 -16.48 7.25 17.00
C LYS A 98 -17.31 8.09 16.03
N ASP A 99 -16.92 9.35 15.83
CA ASP A 99 -17.62 10.33 15.01
C ASP A 99 -17.40 10.13 13.51
N LEU A 100 -16.50 9.22 13.13
CA LEU A 100 -16.26 8.90 11.73
C LEU A 100 -17.35 7.96 11.19
N PRO A 101 -17.86 8.20 9.97
CA PRO A 101 -18.81 7.31 9.33
C PRO A 101 -18.16 5.95 9.09
N ARG A 102 -18.82 4.88 9.58
CA ARG A 102 -18.38 3.49 9.44
C ARG A 102 -19.13 2.78 8.32
N GLU A 103 -18.40 2.04 7.50
CA GLU A 103 -18.95 1.19 6.44
C GLU A 103 -18.57 -0.27 6.72
N ARG A 104 -19.58 -1.15 6.81
CA ARG A 104 -19.40 -2.56 7.18
C ARG A 104 -19.30 -3.43 5.94
N VAL A 105 -18.18 -4.12 5.77
CA VAL A 105 -17.93 -5.06 4.66
C VAL A 105 -17.79 -6.46 5.21
N GLU A 106 -18.72 -7.34 4.82
CA GLU A 106 -18.77 -8.74 5.24
C GLU A 106 -18.10 -9.63 4.20
N TYR A 107 -17.10 -10.40 4.63
CA TYR A 107 -16.42 -11.40 3.82
C TYR A 107 -16.84 -12.79 4.28
N ASP A 108 -17.76 -13.40 3.52
CA ASP A 108 -18.17 -14.78 3.68
C ASP A 108 -17.44 -15.71 2.68
N LEU A 109 -17.33 -16.99 3.02
CA LEU A 109 -16.92 -18.03 2.08
C LEU A 109 -18.01 -18.24 1.04
N LYS A 110 -17.60 -18.34 -0.22
CA LYS A 110 -18.51 -18.68 -1.34
C LYS A 110 -19.06 -20.09 -1.16
N ASP A 111 -20.24 -20.37 -1.72
CA ASP A 111 -20.88 -21.68 -1.60
C ASP A 111 -20.01 -22.84 -2.11
N GLU A 112 -19.23 -22.61 -3.16
CA GLU A 112 -18.23 -23.57 -3.68
C GLU A 112 -17.14 -23.91 -2.65
N GLN A 113 -16.73 -22.94 -1.83
CA GLN A 113 -15.72 -23.12 -0.79
C GLN A 113 -16.31 -23.79 0.46
N LYS A 114 -17.62 -23.62 0.68
CA LYS A 114 -18.36 -24.30 1.75
C LYS A 114 -18.63 -25.76 1.40
N ALA A 115 -18.89 -26.07 0.12
CA ALA A 115 -19.15 -27.42 -0.37
C ALA A 115 -17.95 -28.38 -0.27
N ALA A 116 -16.72 -27.86 -0.08
CA ALA A 116 -15.52 -28.66 0.10
C ALA A 116 -15.40 -29.31 1.51
N PHE A 117 -16.33 -29.02 2.42
CA PHE A 117 -16.31 -29.51 3.80
C PHE A 117 -17.66 -30.16 4.13
N ASP A 118 -17.65 -31.33 4.78
CA ASP A 118 -18.87 -32.09 5.11
C ASP A 118 -19.80 -31.34 6.08
N SER A 119 -19.22 -30.57 7.02
CA SER A 119 -19.96 -29.61 7.84
C SER A 119 -19.08 -28.42 8.25
N LEU A 120 -19.62 -27.21 8.10
CA LEU A 120 -19.00 -25.96 8.51
C LEU A 120 -19.88 -25.27 9.55
N GLU A 121 -19.39 -25.17 10.78
CA GLU A 121 -20.03 -24.39 11.84
C GLU A 121 -19.33 -23.04 11.97
N ARG A 122 -20.11 -21.95 12.03
CA ARG A 122 -19.58 -20.60 12.25
C ARG A 122 -19.16 -20.47 13.71
N ILE A 123 -17.85 -20.48 13.97
CA ILE A 123 -17.28 -20.39 15.31
C ILE A 123 -17.14 -18.94 15.79
N GLY A 124 -16.93 -18.00 14.87
CA GLY A 124 -16.74 -16.61 15.27
C GLY A 124 -16.62 -15.65 14.11
N GLU A 125 -16.34 -14.40 14.46
CA GLU A 125 -16.11 -13.32 13.53
C GLU A 125 -14.88 -12.54 13.94
N GLU A 126 -14.05 -12.21 12.97
CA GLU A 126 -12.90 -11.33 13.13
C GLU A 126 -13.27 -9.96 12.58
N ARG A 127 -13.11 -8.94 13.41
CA ARG A 127 -13.43 -7.54 13.08
C ARG A 127 -12.14 -6.75 13.01
N SER A 128 -11.90 -6.09 11.88
CA SER A 128 -10.75 -5.23 11.66
C SER A 128 -11.20 -3.89 11.10
N GLU A 129 -10.73 -2.78 11.67
CA GLU A 129 -11.09 -1.42 11.25
C GLU A 129 -9.95 -0.80 10.44
N THR A 130 -10.26 -0.25 9.26
CA THR A 130 -9.30 0.45 8.39
C THR A 130 -9.79 1.87 8.09
N LEU A 131 -8.91 2.86 8.21
CA LEU A 131 -9.22 4.24 7.84
C LEU A 131 -9.15 4.38 6.31
N HIS A 132 -10.25 4.81 5.69
CA HIS A 132 -10.33 5.12 4.27
C HIS A 132 -10.35 6.64 4.07
N TYR A 133 -9.46 7.12 3.20
CA TYR A 133 -9.30 8.54 2.91
C TYR A 133 -9.69 8.80 1.46
N GLU A 134 -10.79 9.51 1.27
CA GLU A 134 -11.11 10.19 0.03
C GLU A 134 -10.82 11.69 0.22
N PRO A 135 -10.34 12.41 -0.81
CA PRO A 135 -9.95 13.82 -0.69
C PRO A 135 -11.00 14.73 -0.04
N SER A 136 -12.27 14.33 -0.05
CA SER A 136 -13.41 15.04 0.54
C SER A 136 -14.00 14.37 1.79
N ARG A 137 -13.63 13.13 2.15
CA ARG A 137 -14.28 12.37 3.22
C ARG A 137 -13.33 11.37 3.90
N LEU A 138 -13.41 11.32 5.22
CA LEU A 138 -12.77 10.28 6.02
C LEU A 138 -13.85 9.27 6.44
N THR A 139 -13.69 8.00 6.06
CA THR A 139 -14.57 6.90 6.48
C THR A 139 -13.74 5.82 7.16
N VAL A 140 -14.40 4.99 7.97
CA VAL A 140 -13.77 3.80 8.57
C VAL A 140 -14.45 2.58 7.95
N ILE A 141 -13.66 1.68 7.35
CA ILE A 141 -14.16 0.41 6.82
C ILE A 141 -14.01 -0.65 7.92
N GLU A 142 -15.14 -1.20 8.37
CA GLU A 142 -15.20 -2.36 9.26
C GLU A 142 -15.19 -3.63 8.42
N HIS A 143 -14.06 -4.31 8.37
CA HIS A 143 -13.94 -5.62 7.74
C HIS A 143 -14.39 -6.70 8.73
N ILE A 144 -15.42 -7.45 8.36
CA ILE A 144 -15.92 -8.60 9.13
C ILE A 144 -15.63 -9.87 8.34
N ARG A 145 -14.74 -10.70 8.87
CA ARG A 145 -14.42 -12.01 8.28
C ARG A 145 -14.98 -13.11 9.17
N PHE A 146 -15.85 -13.95 8.61
CA PHE A 146 -16.41 -15.07 9.36
C PHE A 146 -15.39 -16.21 9.47
N LYS A 147 -15.28 -16.78 10.68
CA LYS A 147 -14.47 -17.96 10.99
C LYS A 147 -15.38 -19.16 11.08
N TYR A 148 -14.96 -20.23 10.40
CA TYR A 148 -15.68 -21.49 10.38
C TYR A 148 -14.78 -22.61 10.92
N ALA A 149 -15.33 -23.52 11.70
CA ALA A 149 -14.73 -24.84 11.88
C ALA A 149 -15.30 -25.80 10.86
N ALA A 150 -14.41 -26.49 10.17
CA ALA A 150 -14.77 -27.70 9.47
C ALA A 150 -14.74 -28.88 10.45
N LYS A 151 -15.85 -29.61 10.57
CA LYS A 151 -15.85 -30.93 11.18
C LYS A 151 -15.52 -31.94 10.08
N LYS A 152 -14.34 -32.55 10.15
CA LYS A 152 -13.98 -33.66 9.28
C LYS A 152 -14.27 -34.94 10.06
N ASP A 153 -15.39 -35.59 9.76
CA ASP A 153 -15.65 -36.93 10.28
C ASP A 153 -14.63 -37.87 9.62
N GLY A 154 -13.81 -38.50 10.46
CA GLY A 154 -12.52 -39.02 10.07
C GLY A 154 -12.59 -40.15 9.04
N GLU A 155 -11.96 -39.93 7.88
CA GLU A 155 -11.22 -40.98 7.21
C GLU A 155 -9.97 -40.36 6.58
N SER A 156 -8.83 -40.62 7.21
CA SER A 156 -7.51 -40.35 6.64
C SER A 156 -7.19 -41.49 5.68
N PRO A 157 -7.07 -41.28 4.36
CA PRO A 157 -6.48 -42.30 3.51
C PRO A 157 -4.97 -42.33 3.82
N SER A 158 -4.49 -43.51 4.22
CA SER A 158 -3.06 -43.84 4.30
C SER A 158 -2.45 -44.01 2.92
#